data_AF-A0A7L9CBJ3-F1
#
_entry.id   AF-A0A7L9CBJ3-F1
#
_cell.length_a   1.000
_cell.length_b   1.000
_cell.length_c   1.000
_cell.angle_alpha   90.00
_cell.angle_beta   90.00
_cell.angle_gamma   90.00
#
_symmetry.space_group_name_H-M   'P 1'
#
loop_
_entity.id
_entity.type
_entity.pdbx_description
1 polymer ?
#
loop_
_entity_poly.entity_id
_entity_poly.type
_entity_poly.pdbx_seq_one_letter_code
_entity_poly.pdbx_strand_id
1 'polypeptide(L)' 'MYLQSDSACYNKEVVAICEKEGWEFSIPADQTCPLMNKIEALPENAWQRDNKDDTVEYTEVAYQPVG' A
#
# COMPACT_ATOMS: atom_id res chain seq x y z
N MET A 1 -20.81 1.38 3.83
CA MET A 1 -19.83 0.39 3.32
C MET A 1 -18.51 0.68 4.01
N TYR A 2 -17.72 -0.35 4.33
CA TYR A 2 -16.43 -0.20 5.03
C TYR A 2 -15.31 -0.73 4.13
N LEU A 3 -14.34 0.12 3.80
CA LEU A 3 -13.21 -0.23 2.93
C LEU A 3 -11.92 -0.34 3.75
N GLN A 4 -11.25 -1.49 3.67
CA GLN A 4 -9.91 -1.67 4.23
C GLN A 4 -8.94 -1.90 3.08
N SER A 5 -7.97 -0.99 2.95
CA SER A 5 -6.89 -1.12 1.97
C SER A 5 -5.63 -0.49 2.54
N ASP A 6 -4.51 -1.20 2.38
CA ASP A 6 -3.20 -0.74 2.82
C ASP A 6 -2.67 0.40 1.94
N SER A 7 -2.58 0.18 0.63
CA SER A 7 -1.94 1.03 -0.36
C SER A 7 -2.92 2.00 -1.03
N ALA A 8 -4.14 1.54 -1.34
CA ALA A 8 -5.10 2.35 -2.09
C ALA A 8 -5.60 3.56 -1.28
N CYS A 9 -5.73 3.43 0.04
CA CYS A 9 -6.12 4.54 0.90
C CYS A 9 -5.00 5.58 1.13
N TYR A 10 -3.78 5.37 0.63
CA TYR A 10 -2.78 6.44 0.50
C TYR A 10 -2.99 7.31 -0.75
N ASN A 11 -3.76 6.85 -1.73
CA ASN A 11 -4.13 7.66 -2.88
C ASN A 11 -5.29 8.60 -2.51
N LYS A 12 -5.06 9.91 -2.63
CA LYS A 12 -6.05 10.95 -2.30
C LYS A 12 -7.34 10.83 -3.12
N GLU A 13 -7.27 10.34 -4.36
CA GLU A 13 -8.45 10.14 -5.20
C GLU A 13 -9.36 9.04 -4.64
N VAL A 14 -8.77 7.98 -4.09
CA VAL A 14 -9.50 6.86 -3.47
C VAL A 14 -10.16 7.31 -2.16
N VAL A 15 -9.46 8.10 -1.35
CA VAL A 15 -10.02 8.70 -0.13
C VAL A 15 -11.17 9.63 -0.47
N ALA A 16 -11.03 10.48 -1.48
CA ALA A 16 -12.07 11.41 -1.91
C ALA A 16 -13.35 10.68 -2.39
N ILE A 17 -13.21 9.52 -3.02
CA ILE A 17 -14.36 8.67 -3.37
C ILE A 17 -15.02 8.12 -2.11
N CYS A 18 -14.24 7.61 -1.15
CA CYS A 18 -14.79 7.09 0.10
C CYS A 18 -15.56 8.18 0.86
N GLU A 19 -15.03 9.39 0.94
CA GLU A 19 -15.69 10.53 1.57
C GLU A 19 -16.98 10.94 0.85
N LYS A 20 -16.93 11.05 -0.49
CA LYS A 20 -18.09 11.43 -1.31
C LYS A 20 -19.26 10.46 -1.14
N GLU A 21 -18.96 9.16 -1.06
CA GLU A 21 -19.98 8.10 -0.97
C GLU A 21 -20.36 7.77 0.49
N GLY A 22 -19.79 8.48 1.48
CA GLY A 22 -20.06 8.24 2.90
C GLY A 22 -19.55 6.88 3.39
N TRP A 23 -18.48 6.37 2.80
CA TRP A 23 -17.85 5.12 3.19
C TRP A 23 -16.83 5.36 4.30
N GLU A 24 -16.90 4.51 5.30
CA GLU A 24 -15.87 4.46 6.34
C GLU A 24 -14.66 3.70 5.80
N PHE A 25 -13.44 4.15 6.12
CA PHE A 25 -12.21 3.50 5.70
C PHE A 25 -11.17 3.45 6.83
N SER A 26 -10.26 2.48 6.75
CA SER A 26 -9.05 2.46 7.58
C SER A 26 -7.82 2.12 6.74
N ILE A 27 -6.69 2.73 7.12
CA ILE A 27 -5.36 2.42 6.58
C ILE A 27 -4.68 1.50 7.61
N PRO A 28 -4.65 0.18 7.40
CA PRO A 28 -4.24 -0.77 8.44
C PRO A 28 -2.72 -0.86 8.61
N ALA A 29 -1.93 -0.41 7.63
CA ALA A 29 -0.48 -0.39 7.74
C ALA A 29 -0.03 1.01 8.16
N ASP A 30 0.53 1.17 9.35
CA ASP A 30 1.35 2.35 9.61
C ASP A 30 2.63 2.20 8.77
N GLN A 31 3.00 3.22 7.97
CA GLN A 31 4.31 3.34 7.32
C GLN A 31 5.39 3.62 8.38
N THR A 32 5.49 2.73 9.35
CA THR A 32 6.47 2.83 10.43
C THR A 32 7.88 2.82 9.85
N CYS A 33 8.83 3.51 10.51
CA CYS A 33 10.23 3.47 10.08
C CYS A 33 10.74 2.03 9.88
N PRO A 34 10.42 1.03 10.73
CA PRO A 34 10.77 -0.36 10.48
C PRO A 34 10.19 -0.97 9.18
N LEU A 35 8.94 -0.64 8.82
CA LEU A 35 8.35 -1.10 7.56
C LEU A 35 9.04 -0.44 6.36
N MET A 36 9.23 0.87 6.40
CA MET A 36 9.90 1.62 5.33
C MET A 36 11.34 1.15 5.12
N ASN A 37 12.11 0.97 6.20
CA ASN A 37 13.46 0.42 6.13
C ASN A 37 13.49 -0.98 5.51
N LYS A 38 12.45 -1.80 5.74
CA LYS A 38 12.35 -3.13 5.14
C LYS A 38 12.10 -3.05 3.64
N ILE A 39 11.25 -2.12 3.20
CA ILE A 39 10.95 -1.87 1.78
C ILE A 39 12.21 -1.35 1.07
N GLU A 40 12.89 -0.36 1.65
CA GLU A 40 14.13 0.23 1.10
C GLU A 40 15.29 -0.76 1.02
N ALA A 41 15.29 -1.80 1.87
CA ALA A 41 16.30 -2.85 1.86
C ALA A 41 16.03 -3.98 0.84
N LEU A 42 14.90 -3.96 0.13
CA LEU A 42 14.60 -4.95 -0.89
C LEU A 42 15.56 -4.78 -2.08
N PRO A 43 16.16 -5.88 -2.59
CA PRO A 43 17.05 -5.78 -3.74
C PRO A 43 16.24 -5.44 -5.01
N GLU A 44 16.88 -4.77 -5.97
CA GLU A 44 16.24 -4.36 -7.24
C GLU A 44 15.56 -5.53 -7.98
N ASN A 45 16.13 -6.73 -7.88
CA ASN A 45 15.59 -7.94 -8.51
C ASN A 45 14.38 -8.56 -7.77
N ALA A 46 13.96 -8.01 -6.62
CA ALA A 46 12.74 -8.41 -5.94
C ALA A 46 11.49 -7.76 -6.56
N TRP A 47 11.66 -6.71 -7.35
CA TRP A 47 10.58 -6.02 -8.04
C TRP A 47 10.25 -6.71 -9.36
N GLN A 48 8.96 -6.91 -9.60
CA GLN A 48 8.44 -7.49 -10.83
C GLN A 48 7.51 -6.50 -11.52
N ARG A 49 7.60 -6.45 -12.85
CA ARG A 49 6.72 -5.61 -13.67
C ARG A 49 5.31 -6.19 -13.72
N ASP A 50 4.32 -5.32 -13.70
CA ASP A 50 2.93 -5.71 -13.90
C ASP A 50 2.71 -6.22 -15.34
N ASN A 51 1.84 -7.22 -15.47
CA ASN A 51 1.60 -7.89 -16.75
C ASN A 51 0.57 -7.18 -17.63
N LYS A 52 -0.12 -6.17 -17.10
CA LYS A 52 -1.10 -5.33 -17.80
C LYS A 52 -0.56 -3.92 -18.07
N ASP A 53 0.32 -3.42 -17.20
CA ASP A 53 0.95 -2.10 -17.32
C ASP A 53 2.46 -2.18 -17.04
N ASP A 54 3.29 -2.03 -18.08
CA ASP A 54 4.75 -2.17 -17.98
C ASP A 54 5.44 -0.96 -17.32
N THR A 55 4.68 0.10 -17.01
CA THR A 55 5.16 1.26 -16.24
C THR A 55 5.05 1.04 -14.72
N VAL A 56 4.41 -0.04 -14.29
CA VAL A 56 4.19 -0.39 -12.89
C VAL A 56 5.09 -1.55 -12.48
N GLU A 57 5.79 -1.38 -11.36
CA GLU A 57 6.57 -2.43 -10.70
C GLU A 57 6.05 -2.64 -9.28
N TYR A 58 6.00 -3.89 -8.84
CA TYR A 58 5.52 -4.26 -7.51
C TYR A 58 6.35 -5.40 -6.92
N THR A 59 6.25 -5.57 -5.61
CA THR A 59 6.86 -6.70 -4.89
C THR A 59 6.02 -7.00 -3.65
N GLU A 60 6.15 -8.23 -3.13
CA GLU A 60 5.42 -8.69 -1.96
C GLU A 60 6.41 -9.14 -0.89
N VAL A 61 6.25 -8.64 0.33
CA VAL A 61 7.09 -9.02 1.47
C VAL A 61 6.24 -9.26 2.71
N ALA A 62 6.47 -10.40 3.37
CA ALA A 62 5.84 -10.67 4.66
C ALA A 62 6.41 -9.72 5.72
N TYR A 63 5.55 -8.99 6.43
CA TYR A 63 5.96 -8.06 7.49
C TYR A 63 5.13 -8.30 8.75
N GLN A 64 5.82 -8.33 9.90
CA GLN A 64 5.20 -8.39 11.22
C GLN A 64 5.44 -7.02 11.88
N PRO A 65 4.38 -6.24 12.18
CA PRO A 65 4.52 -4.98 12.90
C PRO A 65 5.22 -5.19 14.25
N VAL A 66 6.14 -4.30 14.57
CA VAL A 66 6.75 -4.19 15.90
C VAL A 66 6.19 -2.93 16.56
N GLY A 67 5.55 -3.12 17.71
CA GLY A 67 4.93 -2.04 18.49
C GLY A 67 5.92 -1.20 19.28
#